data_AF-A0A7R8XD50-F1
#
_entry.id   AF-A0A7R8XD50-F1
#
_cell.length_a   1.000
_cell.length_b   1.000
_cell.length_c   1.000
_cell.angle_alpha   90.00
_cell.angle_beta   90.00
_cell.angle_gamma   90.00
#
_symmetry.space_group_name_H-M   'P 1'
#
loop_
_entity.id
_entity.type
_entity.pdbx_description
1 polymer ?
#
loop_
_entity_poly.entity_id
_entity_poly.type
_entity_poly.pdbx_seq_one_letter_code
_entity_poly.pdbx_strand_id
1 'polypeptide(L)'
;NICIIFQEVYPVRFIVGDAPKKHTTTPVVKEKEQKKPEEAELHDAVRDLKISWITKFGLRPEGVSLYQELCKSYEDHLPLHLAHLNSMVSSLKEQKEKTDLKNAKEEVEKLEEPVTPKAIISQADKIISSVSETELLAFFGTKHDMRHDASKIRSSMEKQRAILLEALNHKGCSLIKLLSLLKEGKPLPSGGYPSSTQEESRSERFSHTSSSKQSFQDVPSETSLESSVTEVTTRPQGVQAGESIENDSFDSVTPRLLIKDVLAQVDLIMHSIVKFTELHDPKVIQFAIEHAKVMGQYARAIRFVKKQEGNAKEQELHMIELYERLGWTHAAAAVKSAMPIKFPPSYQPF
;
A
#
# COMPACT_ATOMS: atom_id res chain seq x y z
N ASN A 1 2.02 -35.34 60.59
CA ASN A 1 1.55 -34.82 59.30
C ASN A 1 0.47 -33.77 59.52
N ILE A 2 0.86 -32.51 59.72
CA ILE A 2 -0.07 -31.37 59.74
C ILE A 2 0.22 -30.60 58.45
N CYS A 3 -0.71 -30.65 57.52
CA CYS A 3 -0.63 -29.93 56.25
C CYS A 3 -1.13 -28.50 56.50
N ILE A 4 -0.24 -27.51 56.40
CA ILE A 4 -0.60 -26.10 56.46
C ILE A 4 -0.98 -25.67 55.05
N ILE A 5 -2.27 -25.44 54.81
CA ILE A 5 -2.77 -24.85 53.57
C ILE A 5 -2.70 -23.34 53.75
N PHE A 6 -1.78 -22.68 53.04
CA PHE A 6 -1.80 -21.22 52.90
C PHE A 6 -2.89 -20.85 51.89
N GLN A 7 -4.00 -20.28 52.37
CA GLN A 7 -4.95 -19.57 51.52
C GLN A 7 -4.49 -18.12 51.38
N GLU A 8 -3.94 -17.79 50.21
CA GLU A 8 -3.75 -16.39 49.82
C GLU A 8 -5.10 -15.75 49.52
N VAL A 9 -5.49 -14.76 50.34
CA VAL A 9 -6.70 -13.97 50.14
C VAL A 9 -6.29 -12.60 49.61
N TYR A 10 -6.58 -12.33 48.34
CA TYR A 10 -6.37 -11.03 47.73
C TYR A 10 -7.64 -10.16 47.88
N PRO A 11 -7.54 -8.95 48.43
CA PRO A 11 -8.69 -8.06 48.54
C PRO A 11 -9.05 -7.48 47.17
N VAL A 12 -10.13 -7.98 46.58
CA VAL A 12 -10.73 -7.38 45.37
C VAL A 12 -11.53 -6.14 45.79
N ARG A 13 -11.06 -4.95 45.41
CA ARG A 13 -11.85 -3.72 45.53
C ARG A 13 -12.79 -3.60 44.34
N PHE A 14 -14.09 -3.74 44.59
CA PHE A 14 -15.11 -3.40 43.60
C PHE A 14 -15.37 -1.90 43.63
N ILE A 15 -15.10 -1.22 42.52
CA ILE A 15 -15.59 0.14 42.29
C ILE A 15 -16.92 -0.01 41.56
N VAL A 16 -18.02 0.07 42.30
CA VAL A 16 -19.35 0.11 41.71
C VAL A 16 -19.53 1.52 41.12
N GLY A 17 -19.54 1.62 39.79
CA GLY A 17 -19.90 2.86 39.12
C GLY A 17 -21.35 3.23 39.43
N ASP A 18 -21.63 4.53 39.56
CA ASP A 18 -22.99 5.02 39.80
C ASP A 18 -23.97 4.46 38.77
N ALA A 19 -25.13 4.00 39.25
CA ALA A 19 -26.20 3.51 38.38
C ALA A 19 -26.57 4.59 37.34
N PRO A 20 -26.86 4.20 36.07
CA PRO A 20 -27.19 5.17 35.03
C PRO A 20 -28.40 5.99 35.47
N LYS A 21 -28.18 7.27 35.75
CA LYS A 21 -29.27 8.22 36.02
C LYS A 21 -30.12 8.28 34.76
N LYS A 22 -31.36 7.75 34.85
CA LYS A 22 -32.38 7.98 33.83
C LYS A 22 -32.51 9.49 33.63
N HIS A 23 -32.38 9.94 32.39
CA HIS A 23 -32.52 11.33 31.99
C HIS A 23 -33.84 11.90 32.53
N THR A 24 -33.77 12.74 33.56
CA THR A 24 -34.79 13.76 33.80
C THR A 24 -34.54 14.84 32.76
N THR A 25 -35.54 15.09 31.92
CA THR A 25 -35.53 16.09 30.85
C THR A 25 -35.43 17.50 31.45
N THR A 26 -34.22 17.92 31.80
CA THR A 26 -33.88 19.35 31.81
C THR A 26 -33.69 19.79 30.36
N PRO A 27 -34.31 20.89 29.90
CA PRO A 27 -34.12 21.38 28.55
C PRO A 27 -32.66 21.79 28.39
N VAL A 28 -31.90 20.96 27.68
CA VAL A 28 -30.54 21.29 27.26
C VAL A 28 -30.68 22.51 26.35
N VAL A 29 -30.22 23.66 26.86
CA VAL A 29 -30.00 24.84 26.04
C VAL A 29 -29.04 24.41 24.95
N LYS A 30 -29.53 24.31 23.72
CA LYS A 30 -28.70 24.21 22.53
C LYS A 30 -27.83 25.46 22.53
N GLU A 31 -26.57 25.35 22.97
CA GLU A 31 -25.56 26.33 22.61
C GLU A 31 -25.60 26.41 21.09
N LYS A 32 -25.99 27.59 20.58
CA LYS A 32 -25.98 27.86 19.15
C LYS A 32 -24.54 27.67 18.72
N GLU A 33 -24.30 26.69 17.85
CA GLU A 33 -23.06 26.64 17.07
C GLU A 33 -22.82 28.04 16.53
N GLN A 34 -21.72 28.67 16.94
CA GLN A 34 -21.25 29.86 16.26
C GLN A 34 -21.01 29.45 14.82
N LYS A 35 -21.94 29.82 13.94
CA LYS A 35 -21.76 29.66 12.49
C LYS A 35 -20.42 30.28 12.15
N LYS A 36 -19.61 29.53 11.41
CA LYS A 36 -18.35 30.03 10.88
C LYS A 36 -18.68 31.31 10.08
N PRO A 37 -17.88 32.38 10.19
CA PRO A 37 -18.17 33.60 9.45
C PRO A 37 -18.31 33.28 7.96
N GLU A 38 -19.35 33.81 7.31
CA GLU A 38 -19.72 33.46 5.93
C GLU A 38 -18.55 33.65 4.95
N GLU A 39 -17.69 34.64 5.21
CA GLU A 39 -16.46 34.90 4.47
C GLU A 39 -15.44 33.75 4.57
N ALA A 40 -15.27 33.14 5.74
CA ALA A 40 -14.38 31.99 5.91
C ALA A 40 -14.95 30.73 5.26
N GLU A 41 -16.27 30.55 5.27
CA GLU A 41 -16.93 29.47 4.53
C GLU A 41 -16.75 29.64 3.02
N LEU A 42 -16.84 30.87 2.51
CA LEU A 42 -16.55 31.20 1.11
C LEU A 42 -15.09 30.89 0.75
N HIS A 43 -14.13 31.28 1.59
CA HIS A 43 -12.71 30.97 1.36
C HIS A 43 -12.43 29.46 1.32
N ASP A 44 -13.03 28.68 2.22
CA ASP A 44 -12.93 27.22 2.19
C ASP A 44 -13.55 26.63 0.91
N ALA A 45 -14.72 27.11 0.51
CA ALA A 45 -15.38 26.65 -0.71
C ALA A 45 -14.56 26.93 -1.97
N VAL A 46 -13.93 28.12 -2.04
CA VAL A 46 -13.03 28.48 -3.14
C VAL A 46 -11.78 27.60 -3.15
N ARG A 47 -11.18 27.31 -1.97
CA ARG A 47 -10.04 26.40 -1.87
C ARG A 47 -10.41 25.01 -2.36
N ASP A 48 -11.51 24.45 -1.87
CA ASP A 48 -11.94 23.09 -2.20
C ASP A 48 -12.32 22.99 -3.70
N LEU A 49 -12.90 24.04 -4.27
CA LEU A 49 -13.10 24.15 -5.71
C LEU A 49 -11.77 24.11 -6.45
N LYS A 50 -10.79 24.96 -6.10
CA LYS A 50 -9.46 24.96 -6.73
C LYS A 50 -8.77 23.59 -6.63
N ILE A 51 -8.89 22.90 -5.49
CA ILE A 51 -8.38 21.52 -5.30
C ILE A 51 -9.04 20.55 -6.29
N SER A 52 -10.36 20.64 -6.48
CA SER A 52 -11.06 19.77 -7.44
C SER A 52 -10.58 19.97 -8.89
N TRP A 53 -10.07 21.16 -9.23
CA TRP A 53 -9.52 21.46 -10.55
C TRP A 53 -8.10 20.93 -10.74
N ILE A 54 -7.32 20.72 -9.68
CA ILE A 54 -5.98 20.10 -9.78
C ILE A 54 -6.09 18.70 -10.39
N THR A 55 -7.06 17.89 -9.96
CA THR A 55 -7.27 16.55 -10.50
C THR A 55 -7.72 16.58 -11.97
N LYS A 56 -8.49 17.61 -12.38
CA LYS A 56 -8.95 17.79 -13.76
C LYS A 56 -7.85 18.30 -14.69
N PHE A 57 -7.01 19.20 -14.20
CA PHE A 57 -5.85 19.69 -14.95
C PHE A 57 -4.76 18.63 -15.04
N GLY A 58 -4.67 17.71 -14.07
CA GLY A 58 -3.65 16.68 -14.04
C GLY A 58 -2.28 17.31 -13.82
N LEU A 59 -1.26 16.82 -14.54
CA LEU A 59 0.11 17.34 -14.50
C LEU A 59 0.41 18.39 -15.58
N ARG A 60 -0.64 18.96 -16.20
CA ARG A 60 -0.45 20.12 -17.07
C ARG A 60 0.17 21.29 -16.30
N PRO A 61 0.94 22.19 -16.95
CA PRO A 61 1.59 23.32 -16.30
C PRO A 61 0.62 24.16 -15.45
N GLU A 62 -0.62 24.34 -15.91
CA GLU A 62 -1.67 25.06 -15.18
C GLU A 62 -2.06 24.36 -13.87
N GLY A 63 -2.12 23.03 -13.87
CA GLY A 63 -2.42 22.22 -12.69
C GLY A 63 -1.29 22.24 -11.66
N VAL A 64 -0.04 22.17 -12.12
CA VAL A 64 1.15 22.24 -11.26
C VAL A 64 1.29 23.64 -10.65
N SER A 65 1.09 24.69 -11.45
CA SER A 65 1.10 26.08 -10.98
C SER A 65 0.02 26.32 -9.91
N LEU A 66 -1.21 25.84 -10.16
CA LEU A 66 -2.31 25.93 -9.20
C LEU A 66 -2.00 25.21 -7.87
N TYR A 67 -1.39 24.02 -7.95
CA TYR A 67 -0.94 23.30 -6.76
C TYR A 67 0.12 24.07 -5.97
N GLN A 68 1.11 24.66 -6.65
CA GLN A 68 2.15 25.47 -6.00
C GLN A 68 1.59 26.74 -5.35
N GLU A 69 0.64 27.42 -5.99
CA GLU A 69 -0.06 28.58 -5.41
C GLU A 69 -0.79 28.19 -4.12
N LEU A 70 -1.53 27.08 -4.15
CA LEU A 70 -2.26 26.60 -2.97
C LEU A 70 -1.32 26.12 -1.86
N CYS A 71 -0.17 25.54 -2.18
CA CYS A 71 0.81 25.13 -1.15
C CYS A 71 1.36 26.34 -0.37
N LYS A 72 1.51 27.51 -1.01
CA LYS A 72 1.97 28.73 -0.33
C LYS A 72 0.97 29.26 0.71
N SER A 73 -0.31 28.92 0.55
CA SER A 73 -1.39 29.40 1.42
C SER A 73 -1.92 28.33 2.38
N TYR A 74 -1.81 27.05 2.01
CA TYR A 74 -2.41 25.92 2.71
C TYR A 74 -1.48 24.69 2.70
N GLU A 75 -0.28 24.81 3.26
CA GLU A 75 0.71 23.73 3.30
C GLU A 75 0.19 22.49 4.05
N ASP A 76 -0.46 22.66 5.20
CA ASP A 76 -0.93 21.52 6.01
C ASP A 76 -2.26 20.91 5.51
N HIS A 77 -2.79 21.37 4.38
CA HIS A 77 -4.09 20.93 3.91
C HIS A 77 -4.01 19.58 3.16
N LEU A 78 -4.22 18.48 3.88
CA LEU A 78 -4.09 17.13 3.32
C LEU A 78 -4.87 16.86 2.01
N PRO A 79 -6.12 17.32 1.82
CA PRO A 79 -6.83 17.12 0.56
C PRO A 79 -6.13 17.72 -0.67
N LEU A 80 -5.36 18.81 -0.50
CA LEU A 80 -4.58 19.42 -1.57
C LEU A 80 -3.48 18.47 -2.05
N HIS A 81 -2.69 17.93 -1.12
CA HIS A 81 -1.61 17.00 -1.44
C HIS A 81 -2.13 15.70 -2.04
N LEU A 82 -3.27 15.21 -1.56
CA LEU A 82 -3.93 14.02 -2.12
C LEU A 82 -4.39 14.25 -3.57
N ALA A 83 -5.01 15.40 -3.86
CA ALA A 83 -5.44 15.71 -5.23
C ALA A 83 -4.27 15.71 -6.20
N HIS A 84 -3.13 16.30 -5.81
CA HIS A 84 -1.91 16.27 -6.62
C HIS A 84 -1.35 14.85 -6.77
N LEU A 85 -1.31 14.06 -5.69
CA LEU A 85 -0.90 12.65 -5.74
C LEU A 85 -1.76 11.85 -6.75
N ASN A 86 -3.07 12.05 -6.73
CA ASN A 86 -4.01 11.37 -7.63
C ASN A 86 -3.80 11.77 -9.09
N SER A 87 -3.45 13.02 -9.37
CA SER A 87 -3.03 13.47 -10.71
C SER A 87 -1.77 12.73 -11.16
N MET A 88 -0.75 12.63 -10.30
CA MET A 88 0.50 11.92 -10.63
C MET A 88 0.26 10.43 -10.91
N VAL A 89 -0.55 9.78 -10.07
CA VAL A 89 -0.89 8.36 -10.23
C VAL A 89 -1.68 8.11 -11.52
N SER A 90 -2.63 8.99 -11.85
CA SER A 90 -3.43 8.88 -13.08
C SER A 90 -2.54 8.96 -14.32
N SER A 91 -1.63 9.94 -14.36
CA SER A 91 -0.67 10.06 -15.47
C SER A 91 0.26 8.84 -15.58
N LEU A 92 0.68 8.25 -14.46
CA LEU A 92 1.50 7.02 -14.50
C LEU A 92 0.73 5.81 -15.05
N LYS A 93 -0.57 5.70 -14.75
CA LYS A 93 -1.45 4.63 -15.30
C LYS A 93 -1.62 4.79 -16.81
N GLU A 94 -1.87 6.00 -17.28
CA GLU A 94 -2.00 6.31 -18.72
C GLU A 94 -0.71 5.97 -19.48
N GLN A 95 0.46 6.27 -18.90
CA GLN A 95 1.75 5.87 -19.49
C GLN A 95 1.86 4.35 -19.64
N LYS A 96 1.41 3.57 -18.65
CA LYS A 96 1.45 2.11 -18.71
C LYS A 96 0.58 1.57 -19.85
N GLU A 97 -0.66 2.04 -19.96
CA GLU A 97 -1.58 1.61 -21.03
C GLU A 97 -1.00 1.92 -22.42
N LYS A 98 -0.42 3.11 -22.60
CA LYS A 98 0.26 3.48 -23.85
C LYS A 98 1.50 2.63 -24.15
N THR A 99 2.24 2.16 -23.13
CA THR A 99 3.38 1.25 -23.35
C THR A 99 2.96 -0.18 -23.69
N ASP A 100 1.81 -0.63 -23.18
CA ASP A 100 1.27 -1.96 -23.45
C ASP A 100 0.68 -2.04 -24.88
N LEU A 101 0.21 -0.91 -25.43
CA LEU A 101 -0.16 -0.73 -26.83
C LEU A 101 1.09 -0.37 -27.66
N LYS A 102 1.71 -1.36 -28.31
CA LYS A 102 3.02 -1.30 -29.02
C LYS A 102 3.33 -0.17 -30.03
N ASN A 103 2.50 0.85 -30.23
CA ASN A 103 2.74 1.96 -31.17
C ASN A 103 2.55 3.34 -30.49
N ALA A 104 3.53 3.82 -29.73
CA ALA A 104 3.51 5.20 -29.21
C ALA A 104 4.92 5.80 -29.05
N LYS A 105 5.88 5.41 -29.90
CA LYS A 105 7.24 5.97 -29.83
C LYS A 105 7.33 7.45 -30.28
N GLU A 106 6.32 7.98 -30.98
CA GLU A 106 6.34 9.37 -31.49
C GLU A 106 5.54 10.38 -30.65
N GLU A 107 4.59 9.97 -29.80
CA GLU A 107 3.80 10.92 -28.99
C GLU A 107 4.30 11.10 -27.55
N VAL A 108 5.14 10.18 -27.05
CA VAL A 108 5.67 10.25 -25.66
C VAL A 108 6.69 11.40 -25.49
N GLU A 109 7.19 11.97 -26.59
CA GLU A 109 8.14 13.09 -26.57
C GLU A 109 7.49 14.46 -26.27
N LYS A 110 6.16 14.58 -26.30
CA LYS A 110 5.45 15.84 -25.97
C LYS A 110 5.05 16.00 -24.50
N LEU A 111 5.32 15.01 -23.64
CA LEU A 111 5.12 15.15 -22.20
C LEU A 111 6.47 15.45 -21.56
N GLU A 112 6.70 16.72 -21.23
CA GLU A 112 7.82 17.17 -20.40
C GLU A 112 7.82 16.37 -19.08
N GLU A 113 8.88 15.56 -18.95
CA GLU A 113 9.24 14.67 -17.84
C GLU A 113 8.27 13.53 -17.48
N PRO A 114 8.68 12.25 -17.65
CA PRO A 114 7.86 11.13 -17.22
C PRO A 114 7.76 11.12 -15.70
N VAL A 115 6.52 11.08 -15.18
CA VAL A 115 6.27 10.86 -13.75
C VAL A 115 6.97 9.59 -13.32
N THR A 116 7.97 9.73 -12.44
CA THR A 116 8.68 8.58 -11.93
C THR A 116 7.93 8.00 -10.72
N PRO A 117 7.95 6.67 -10.51
CA PRO A 117 7.43 6.07 -9.27
C PRO A 117 8.05 6.68 -8.01
N LYS A 118 9.31 7.16 -8.10
CA LYS A 118 10.00 7.87 -7.02
C LYS A 118 9.32 9.18 -6.62
N ALA A 119 8.84 9.96 -7.60
CA ALA A 119 8.14 11.21 -7.32
C ALA A 119 6.82 10.96 -6.57
N ILE A 120 6.09 9.90 -6.94
CA ILE A 120 4.85 9.50 -6.24
C ILE A 120 5.15 9.08 -4.80
N ILE A 121 6.22 8.31 -4.58
CA ILE A 121 6.66 7.92 -3.22
C ILE A 121 6.97 9.16 -2.37
N SER A 122 7.75 10.11 -2.91
CA SER A 122 8.09 11.35 -2.21
C SER A 122 6.84 12.16 -1.82
N GLN A 123 5.87 12.28 -2.73
CA GLN A 123 4.62 12.99 -2.45
C GLN A 123 3.74 12.25 -1.42
N ALA A 124 3.67 10.91 -1.49
CA ALA A 124 2.95 10.11 -0.51
C ALA A 124 3.59 10.19 0.89
N ASP A 125 4.92 10.24 0.96
CA ASP A 125 5.65 10.37 2.23
C ASP A 125 5.38 11.69 2.93
N LYS A 126 5.17 12.79 2.19
CA LYS A 126 4.73 14.07 2.78
C LYS A 126 3.37 13.95 3.47
N ILE A 127 2.41 13.28 2.82
CA ILE A 127 1.07 13.05 3.38
C ILE A 127 1.14 12.13 4.60
N ILE A 128 1.91 11.05 4.51
CA ILE A 128 2.04 10.09 5.62
C ILE A 128 2.71 10.78 6.83
N SER A 129 3.68 11.65 6.59
CA SER A 129 4.38 12.37 7.66
C SER A 129 3.53 13.47 8.32
N SER A 130 2.57 14.04 7.59
CA SER A 130 1.65 15.06 8.15
C SER A 130 0.47 14.45 8.93
N VAL A 131 0.19 13.15 8.76
CA VAL A 131 -0.85 12.44 9.51
C VAL A 131 -0.26 11.81 10.78
N SER A 132 -0.83 12.15 11.94
CA SER A 132 -0.51 11.48 13.21
C SER A 132 -1.16 10.10 13.29
N GLU A 133 -0.38 9.04 13.05
CA GLU A 133 -0.85 7.65 13.13
C GLU A 133 -1.38 7.30 14.53
N THR A 134 -0.66 7.73 15.57
CA THR A 134 -0.96 7.41 16.97
C THR A 134 -2.24 8.08 17.45
N GLU A 135 -2.47 9.34 17.06
CA GLU A 135 -3.70 10.07 17.38
C GLU A 135 -4.91 9.42 16.71
N LEU A 136 -4.77 9.05 15.44
CA LEU A 136 -5.83 8.42 14.67
C LEU A 136 -6.23 7.06 15.28
N LEU A 137 -5.25 6.22 15.61
CA LEU A 137 -5.49 4.92 16.27
C LEU A 137 -6.09 5.08 17.67
N ALA A 138 -5.63 6.05 18.45
CA ALA A 138 -6.18 6.34 19.77
C ALA A 138 -7.66 6.78 19.68
N PHE A 139 -7.99 7.60 18.68
CA PHE A 139 -9.37 8.00 18.40
C PHE A 139 -10.26 6.79 18.09
N PHE A 140 -9.85 5.92 17.16
CA PHE A 140 -10.63 4.73 16.80
C PHE A 140 -10.65 3.63 17.88
N GLY A 141 -9.71 3.65 18.83
CA GLY A 141 -9.74 2.80 20.02
C GLY A 141 -10.71 3.26 21.10
N THR A 142 -11.18 4.51 21.06
CA THR A 142 -12.08 5.08 22.06
C THR A 142 -13.52 4.62 21.82
N LYS A 143 -14.15 4.00 22.83
CA LYS A 143 -15.48 3.37 22.68
C LYS A 143 -16.63 4.37 22.52
N HIS A 144 -16.58 5.51 23.21
CA HIS A 144 -17.63 6.50 23.14
C HIS A 144 -17.08 7.90 23.46
N ASP A 145 -17.28 8.85 22.53
CA ASP A 145 -16.96 10.25 22.73
C ASP A 145 -18.23 10.98 23.21
N MET A 146 -18.14 11.61 24.39
CA MET A 146 -19.27 12.30 25.03
C MET A 146 -19.34 13.79 24.72
N ARG A 147 -18.45 14.30 23.86
CA ARG A 147 -18.50 15.68 23.43
C ARG A 147 -19.70 15.93 22.51
N HIS A 148 -20.27 17.13 22.59
CA HIS A 148 -21.43 17.51 21.77
C HIS A 148 -21.11 17.57 20.26
N ASP A 149 -19.85 17.83 19.90
CA ASP A 149 -19.31 17.91 18.55
C ASP A 149 -18.67 16.60 18.06
N ALA A 150 -18.83 15.50 18.80
CA ALA A 150 -18.24 14.18 18.50
C ALA A 150 -18.51 13.70 17.05
N SER A 151 -19.69 14.00 16.50
CA SER A 151 -20.03 13.64 15.11
C SER A 151 -19.12 14.35 14.08
N LYS A 152 -18.83 15.64 14.30
CA LYS A 152 -17.94 16.43 13.42
C LYS A 152 -16.50 15.96 13.54
N ILE A 153 -16.03 15.71 14.77
CA ILE A 153 -14.69 15.17 15.02
C ILE A 153 -14.52 13.81 14.32
N ARG A 154 -15.48 12.91 14.47
CA ARG A 154 -15.46 11.60 13.80
C ARG A 154 -15.39 11.72 12.29
N SER A 155 -16.19 12.62 11.70
CA SER A 155 -16.15 12.86 10.25
C SER A 155 -14.77 13.36 9.79
N SER A 156 -14.13 14.25 10.57
CA SER A 156 -12.78 14.73 10.28
C SER A 156 -11.73 13.62 10.37
N MET A 157 -11.78 12.80 11.42
CA MET A 157 -10.84 11.68 11.61
C MET A 157 -11.01 10.60 10.54
N GLU A 158 -12.24 10.31 10.11
CA GLU A 158 -12.48 9.38 9.00
C GLU A 158 -11.93 9.90 7.68
N LYS A 159 -12.00 11.23 7.43
CA LYS A 159 -11.36 11.84 6.27
C LYS A 159 -9.83 11.71 6.33
N GLN A 160 -9.22 11.99 7.48
CA GLN A 160 -7.78 11.79 7.65
C GLN A 160 -7.36 10.33 7.45
N ARG A 161 -8.11 9.37 8.02
CA ARG A 161 -7.90 7.93 7.79
C ARG A 161 -8.01 7.56 6.31
N ALA A 162 -9.03 8.06 5.62
CA ALA A 162 -9.22 7.80 4.20
C ALA A 162 -8.05 8.33 3.35
N ILE A 163 -7.58 9.55 3.62
CA ILE A 163 -6.44 10.15 2.93
C ILE A 163 -5.15 9.35 3.20
N LEU A 164 -4.92 8.94 4.45
CA LEU A 164 -3.78 8.11 4.83
C LEU A 164 -3.77 6.77 4.09
N LEU A 165 -4.92 6.09 4.01
CA LEU A 165 -5.05 4.81 3.31
C LEU A 165 -4.74 4.95 1.82
N GLU A 166 -5.21 6.02 1.18
CA GLU A 166 -4.96 6.29 -0.24
C GLU A 166 -3.47 6.59 -0.50
N ALA A 167 -2.83 7.38 0.37
CA ALA A 167 -1.39 7.65 0.30
C ALA A 167 -0.54 6.37 0.46
N LEU A 168 -0.85 5.54 1.47
CA LEU A 168 -0.18 4.25 1.68
C LEU A 168 -0.36 3.30 0.49
N ASN A 169 -1.58 3.23 -0.05
CA ASN A 169 -1.90 2.41 -1.23
C ASN A 169 -1.08 2.84 -2.46
N HIS A 170 -0.99 4.14 -2.73
CA HIS A 170 -0.22 4.67 -3.84
C HIS A 170 1.29 4.53 -3.66
N LYS A 171 1.80 4.72 -2.43
CA LYS A 171 3.20 4.44 -2.09
C LYS A 171 3.54 2.98 -2.35
N GLY A 172 2.72 2.05 -1.86
CA GLY A 172 2.89 0.61 -2.03
C GLY A 172 2.86 0.18 -3.51
N CYS A 173 1.88 0.65 -4.29
CA CYS A 173 1.81 0.39 -5.72
C CYS A 173 3.05 0.92 -6.48
N SER A 174 3.53 2.11 -6.10
CA SER A 174 4.71 2.73 -6.72
C SER A 174 6.00 1.97 -6.42
N LEU A 175 6.17 1.48 -5.19
CA LEU A 175 7.30 0.62 -4.82
C LEU A 175 7.27 -0.72 -5.58
N ILE A 176 6.11 -1.34 -5.72
CA ILE A 176 5.96 -2.56 -6.53
C ILE A 176 6.32 -2.28 -7.99
N LYS A 177 5.90 -1.14 -8.54
CA LYS A 177 6.27 -0.75 -9.91
C LYS A 177 7.78 -0.53 -10.06
N LEU A 178 8.42 0.12 -9.08
CA LEU A 178 9.86 0.28 -9.03
C LEU A 178 10.57 -1.08 -8.97
N LEU A 179 10.06 -2.02 -8.17
CA LEU A 179 10.57 -3.38 -8.08
C LEU A 179 10.48 -4.12 -9.42
N SER A 180 9.39 -3.97 -10.16
CA SER A 180 9.26 -4.55 -11.50
C SER A 180 10.30 -3.99 -12.47
N LEU A 181 10.56 -2.67 -12.43
CA LEU A 181 11.61 -2.04 -13.25
C LEU A 181 13.01 -2.56 -12.90
N LEU A 182 13.30 -2.74 -11.61
CA LEU A 182 14.57 -3.30 -11.13
C LEU A 182 14.77 -4.76 -11.59
N LYS A 183 13.70 -5.57 -11.59
CA LYS A 183 13.74 -6.97 -12.06
C LYS A 183 13.90 -7.09 -13.58
N GLU A 184 13.37 -6.13 -14.33
CA GLU A 184 13.45 -6.08 -15.80
C GLU A 184 14.81 -5.56 -16.33
N GLY A 185 15.74 -5.13 -15.47
CA GLY A 185 17.04 -4.60 -15.89
C GLY A 185 16.96 -3.30 -16.69
N LYS A 186 15.83 -2.58 -16.63
CA LYS A 186 15.67 -1.30 -17.34
C LYS A 186 16.39 -0.20 -16.54
N PRO A 187 17.31 0.57 -17.16
CA PRO A 187 17.98 1.66 -16.48
C PRO A 187 16.96 2.70 -16.02
N LEU A 188 17.16 3.25 -14.81
CA LEU A 188 16.35 4.37 -14.31
C LEU A 188 16.41 5.53 -15.33
N PRO A 189 15.30 6.27 -15.54
CA PRO A 189 15.36 7.53 -16.26
C PRO A 189 16.11 8.54 -15.37
N SER A 190 17.44 8.52 -15.44
CA SER A 190 18.32 9.59 -15.00
C SER A 190 18.48 10.56 -16.17
N GLY A 191 18.16 11.83 -15.93
CA GLY A 191 18.36 12.89 -16.91
C GLY A 191 19.82 13.03 -17.35
N GLY A 192 20.00 13.39 -18.62
CA GLY A 192 21.13 14.14 -19.19
C GLY A 192 22.51 13.50 -19.15
N TYR A 193 22.88 12.76 -20.21
CA TYR A 193 23.80 13.19 -21.31
C TYR A 193 24.37 11.96 -22.03
N PRO A 194 24.63 12.04 -23.36
CA PRO A 194 24.98 10.91 -24.20
C PRO A 194 26.49 10.71 -24.29
N SER A 195 26.93 9.46 -24.39
CA SER A 195 28.05 9.13 -25.27
C SER A 195 28.05 7.64 -25.63
N SER A 196 27.79 7.43 -26.91
CA SER A 196 28.23 6.35 -27.79
C SER A 196 29.32 5.42 -27.25
N THR A 197 29.07 4.11 -27.30
CA THR A 197 29.92 3.20 -28.07
C THR A 197 29.12 1.95 -28.48
N GLN A 198 29.39 1.52 -29.71
CA GLN A 198 28.74 0.44 -30.44
C GLN A 198 29.21 -0.95 -29.96
N GLU A 199 28.61 -1.97 -30.59
CA GLU A 199 29.04 -3.38 -30.67
C GLU A 199 28.51 -4.30 -29.55
N GLU A 200 28.03 -5.51 -29.82
CA GLU A 200 27.65 -6.21 -31.04
C GLU A 200 26.81 -7.43 -30.61
N SER A 201 25.90 -7.83 -31.48
CA SER A 201 25.08 -9.03 -31.43
C SER A 201 25.87 -10.33 -31.25
N ARG A 202 25.33 -11.28 -30.45
CA ARG A 202 25.34 -12.69 -30.88
C ARG A 202 24.22 -13.54 -30.26
N SER A 203 23.28 -13.88 -31.13
CA SER A 203 22.42 -15.06 -31.05
C SER A 203 23.29 -16.30 -31.22
N GLU A 204 23.11 -17.34 -30.41
CA GLU A 204 23.24 -18.72 -30.90
C GLU A 204 22.43 -19.68 -30.01
N ARG A 205 21.42 -20.26 -30.65
CA ARG A 205 20.64 -21.41 -30.23
C ARG A 205 21.45 -22.64 -30.63
N PHE A 206 21.76 -23.53 -29.69
CA PHE A 206 22.09 -24.92 -30.03
C PHE A 206 21.40 -25.87 -29.06
N SER A 207 20.72 -26.82 -29.68
CA SER A 207 19.99 -27.92 -29.09
C SER A 207 20.81 -29.20 -29.11
N HIS A 208 20.42 -30.10 -28.20
CA HIS A 208 20.47 -31.57 -28.24
C HIS A 208 21.44 -32.31 -27.30
N THR A 209 20.78 -32.98 -26.34
CA THR A 209 20.95 -34.39 -25.93
C THR A 209 22.22 -34.74 -25.12
N SER A 210 22.15 -35.40 -23.96
CA SER A 210 21.43 -36.65 -23.68
C SER A 210 21.47 -37.04 -22.20
N SER A 211 20.38 -37.68 -21.76
CA SER A 211 20.28 -38.84 -20.84
C SER A 211 21.00 -38.83 -19.48
N SER A 212 20.21 -38.86 -18.38
CA SER A 212 20.30 -40.01 -17.46
C SER A 212 19.01 -40.22 -16.66
N LYS A 213 18.58 -41.48 -16.62
CA LYS A 213 17.49 -42.02 -15.79
C LYS A 213 18.06 -42.46 -14.44
N GLN A 214 17.36 -42.21 -13.34
CA GLN A 214 17.38 -43.00 -12.10
C GLN A 214 16.08 -42.65 -11.34
N SER A 215 15.04 -43.48 -11.46
CA SER A 215 14.69 -44.59 -10.54
C SER A 215 14.41 -44.15 -9.11
N PHE A 216 13.13 -44.24 -8.79
CA PHE A 216 12.45 -44.07 -7.52
C PHE A 216 12.63 -45.33 -6.67
N GLN A 217 13.04 -45.21 -5.39
CA GLN A 217 12.53 -46.01 -4.28
C GLN A 217 13.09 -45.60 -2.91
N ASP A 218 12.19 -45.74 -1.93
CA ASP A 218 12.34 -45.98 -0.50
C ASP A 218 12.48 -44.83 0.53
N VAL A 219 11.39 -44.74 1.30
CA VAL A 219 11.23 -44.20 2.66
C VAL A 219 11.70 -45.28 3.64
N PRO A 220 12.23 -44.93 4.84
CA PRO A 220 11.45 -45.18 6.04
C PRO A 220 11.49 -44.06 7.09
N SER A 221 10.54 -44.18 8.00
CA SER A 221 10.08 -43.26 9.03
C SER A 221 10.95 -43.21 10.30
N GLU A 222 10.64 -42.17 11.10
CA GLU A 222 10.73 -42.06 12.57
C GLU A 222 12.10 -41.94 13.25
N THR A 223 12.31 -40.84 13.98
CA THR A 223 12.14 -40.82 15.46
C THR A 223 12.42 -39.42 16.05
N SER A 224 11.73 -39.15 17.16
CA SER A 224 11.76 -37.97 18.04
C SER A 224 13.15 -37.56 18.53
N LEU A 225 13.28 -36.30 19.00
CA LEU A 225 13.67 -35.98 20.38
C LEU A 225 13.59 -34.45 20.64
N GLU A 226 12.87 -34.11 21.70
CA GLU A 226 12.88 -32.80 22.38
C GLU A 226 14.18 -32.59 23.19
N SER A 227 14.56 -31.33 23.38
CA SER A 227 15.05 -30.72 24.64
C SER A 227 15.64 -29.34 24.29
N SER A 228 15.04 -28.21 24.69
CA SER A 228 15.12 -27.56 26.01
C SER A 228 16.54 -27.52 26.58
N VAL A 229 17.09 -26.31 26.80
CA VAL A 229 17.64 -25.83 28.10
C VAL A 229 18.44 -24.52 27.94
N THR A 230 17.89 -23.50 28.62
CA THR A 230 18.50 -22.40 29.40
C THR A 230 19.34 -21.28 28.78
N GLU A 231 18.78 -20.08 29.00
CA GLU A 231 19.40 -18.84 29.47
C GLU A 231 20.76 -18.99 30.18
N VAL A 232 21.73 -18.16 29.78
CA VAL A 232 22.71 -17.59 30.72
C VAL A 232 22.87 -16.10 30.41
N THR A 233 22.34 -15.29 31.33
CA THR A 233 22.69 -13.90 31.56
C THR A 233 24.11 -13.82 32.12
N THR A 234 24.98 -12.96 31.58
CA THR A 234 25.88 -12.10 32.38
C THR A 234 26.60 -11.04 31.55
N ARG A 235 26.45 -9.78 31.97
CA ARG A 235 27.35 -8.64 31.75
C ARG A 235 27.88 -8.25 33.14
N PRO A 236 29.09 -7.70 33.32
CA PRO A 236 29.25 -6.24 33.26
C PRO A 236 30.61 -5.72 32.70
N GLN A 237 30.57 -4.46 32.22
CA GLN A 237 31.58 -3.35 32.24
C GLN A 237 33.08 -3.66 31.96
N GLY A 238 33.85 -2.94 31.14
CA GLY A 238 33.73 -1.67 30.42
C GLY A 238 35.13 -1.04 30.33
N VAL A 239 35.63 -0.66 29.15
CA VAL A 239 36.75 0.30 28.97
C VAL A 239 36.59 0.98 27.60
N GLN A 240 36.70 2.32 27.60
CA GLN A 240 36.72 3.20 26.41
C GLN A 240 38.11 3.25 25.78
N ALA A 241 38.19 3.26 24.45
CA ALA A 241 39.12 4.10 23.68
C ALA A 241 38.69 4.07 22.21
N GLY A 242 38.62 5.24 21.60
CA GLY A 242 38.04 5.43 20.27
C GLY A 242 38.89 4.86 19.14
N GLU A 243 38.20 4.39 18.11
CA GLU A 243 38.76 4.25 16.77
C GLU A 243 37.75 4.80 15.77
N SER A 244 38.26 5.80 15.06
CA SER A 244 37.87 6.44 13.82
C SER A 244 36.75 5.79 13.01
N ILE A 245 35.78 6.63 12.68
CA ILE A 245 34.78 6.42 11.63
C ILE A 245 35.54 6.32 10.29
N GLU A 246 35.72 5.10 9.79
CA GLU A 246 36.05 4.89 8.39
C GLU A 246 34.75 4.99 7.58
N ASN A 247 34.76 5.95 6.66
CA ASN A 247 33.72 6.18 5.67
C ASN A 247 33.66 4.97 4.73
N ASP A 248 32.77 4.02 5.01
CA ASP A 248 32.46 2.96 4.06
C ASP A 248 31.75 3.57 2.85
N SER A 249 32.46 3.51 1.73
CA SER A 249 32.04 3.90 0.41
C SER A 249 30.67 3.32 0.06
N PHE A 250 29.72 4.21 -0.21
CA PHE A 250 28.36 3.93 -0.67
C PHE A 250 28.33 3.44 -2.14
N ASP A 251 29.27 2.60 -2.57
CA ASP A 251 29.44 2.21 -3.98
C ASP A 251 29.70 0.70 -4.14
N SER A 252 28.82 -0.14 -3.59
CA SER A 252 28.53 -1.48 -4.16
C SER A 252 27.33 -2.17 -3.49
N VAL A 253 26.16 -1.53 -3.39
CA VAL A 253 24.94 -2.27 -3.01
C VAL A 253 24.53 -3.15 -4.19
N THR A 254 24.70 -4.47 -4.07
CA THR A 254 24.26 -5.39 -5.12
C THR A 254 22.76 -5.21 -5.38
N PRO A 255 22.28 -5.26 -6.65
CA PRO A 255 20.86 -5.10 -6.97
C PRO A 255 19.92 -6.04 -6.20
N ARG A 256 20.43 -7.20 -5.78
CA ARG A 256 19.69 -8.18 -4.96
C ARG A 256 19.40 -7.69 -3.54
N LEU A 257 20.33 -6.97 -2.91
CA LEU A 257 20.10 -6.38 -1.57
C LEU A 257 19.01 -5.32 -1.66
N LEU A 258 19.11 -4.44 -2.65
CA LEU A 258 18.12 -3.39 -2.88
C LEU A 258 16.71 -3.94 -3.18
N ILE A 259 16.60 -5.06 -3.89
CA ILE A 259 15.32 -5.75 -4.11
C ILE A 259 14.70 -6.25 -2.79
N LYS A 260 15.51 -6.86 -1.91
CA LYS A 260 15.03 -7.35 -0.61
C LYS A 260 14.56 -6.21 0.27
N ASP A 261 15.29 -5.10 0.27
CA ASP A 261 14.94 -3.91 1.06
C ASP A 261 13.61 -3.30 0.58
N VAL A 262 13.42 -3.18 -0.74
CA VAL A 262 12.14 -2.71 -1.31
C VAL A 262 11.00 -3.66 -0.96
N LEU A 263 11.21 -4.99 -1.03
CA LEU A 263 10.20 -5.97 -0.62
C LEU A 263 9.80 -5.80 0.85
N ALA A 264 10.78 -5.61 1.75
CA ALA A 264 10.52 -5.37 3.16
C ALA A 264 9.73 -4.08 3.40
N GLN A 265 10.01 -3.02 2.64
CA GLN A 265 9.23 -1.78 2.70
C GLN A 265 7.78 -1.97 2.23
N VAL A 266 7.56 -2.76 1.18
CA VAL A 266 6.20 -3.08 0.71
C VAL A 266 5.43 -3.87 1.78
N ASP A 267 6.08 -4.84 2.44
CA ASP A 267 5.48 -5.57 3.57
C ASP A 267 5.15 -4.64 4.74
N LEU A 268 6.02 -3.70 5.08
CA LEU A 268 5.77 -2.73 6.14
C LEU A 268 4.54 -1.86 5.84
N ILE A 269 4.41 -1.38 4.60
CA ILE A 269 3.22 -0.63 4.16
C ILE A 269 1.96 -1.48 4.32
N MET A 270 2.04 -2.77 3.98
CA MET A 270 0.90 -3.66 4.13
C MET A 270 0.49 -3.82 5.59
N HIS A 271 1.45 -3.97 6.51
CA HIS A 271 1.17 -3.97 7.94
C HIS A 271 0.55 -2.66 8.41
N SER A 272 1.02 -1.51 7.93
CA SER A 272 0.44 -0.20 8.27
C SER A 272 -1.01 -0.07 7.81
N ILE A 273 -1.35 -0.53 6.60
CA ILE A 273 -2.74 -0.48 6.09
C ILE A 273 -3.68 -1.33 6.96
N VAL A 274 -3.25 -2.54 7.38
CA VAL A 274 -4.08 -3.45 8.19
C VAL A 274 -4.43 -2.87 9.57
N LYS A 275 -3.63 -1.94 10.10
CA LYS A 275 -3.97 -1.21 11.35
C LYS A 275 -5.25 -0.39 11.20
N PHE A 276 -5.53 0.09 9.98
CA PHE A 276 -6.61 1.01 9.71
C PHE A 276 -7.76 0.39 8.97
N THR A 277 -7.58 -0.65 8.14
CA THR A 277 -8.70 -1.21 7.37
C THR A 277 -8.48 -2.67 7.00
N GLU A 278 -9.56 -3.33 6.60
CA GLU A 278 -9.49 -4.67 6.04
C GLU A 278 -8.95 -4.63 4.60
N LEU A 279 -8.25 -5.69 4.21
CA LEU A 279 -7.64 -5.80 2.87
C LEU A 279 -8.64 -5.98 1.73
N HIS A 280 -9.92 -6.19 2.05
CA HIS A 280 -11.01 -6.27 1.09
C HIS A 280 -11.62 -4.90 0.76
N ASP A 281 -11.20 -3.83 1.45
CA ASP A 281 -11.69 -2.48 1.19
C ASP A 281 -11.28 -2.01 -0.22
N PRO A 282 -12.22 -1.45 -1.00
CA PRO A 282 -11.98 -1.08 -2.40
C PRO A 282 -10.83 -0.08 -2.60
N LYS A 283 -10.49 0.71 -1.57
CA LYS A 283 -9.39 1.69 -1.65
C LYS A 283 -8.01 1.02 -1.65
N VAL A 284 -7.88 -0.17 -1.05
CA VAL A 284 -6.59 -0.84 -0.84
C VAL A 284 -6.49 -2.22 -1.50
N ILE A 285 -7.62 -2.80 -1.94
CA ILE A 285 -7.65 -4.16 -2.49
C ILE A 285 -6.74 -4.32 -3.71
N GLN A 286 -6.59 -3.28 -4.53
CA GLN A 286 -5.67 -3.30 -5.67
C GLN A 286 -4.21 -3.50 -5.22
N PHE A 287 -3.77 -2.76 -4.20
CA PHE A 287 -2.43 -2.96 -3.63
C PHE A 287 -2.30 -4.32 -2.95
N ALA A 288 -3.32 -4.79 -2.24
CA ALA A 288 -3.30 -6.11 -1.59
C ALA A 288 -3.12 -7.27 -2.60
N ILE A 289 -3.72 -7.16 -3.79
CA ILE A 289 -3.54 -8.11 -4.89
C ILE A 289 -2.08 -8.08 -5.37
N GLU A 290 -1.54 -6.90 -5.68
CA GLU A 290 -0.18 -6.76 -6.18
C GLU A 290 0.88 -7.17 -5.14
N HIS A 291 0.66 -6.83 -3.87
CA HIS A 291 1.48 -7.29 -2.74
C HIS A 291 1.55 -8.82 -2.69
N ALA A 292 0.40 -9.49 -2.73
CA ALA A 292 0.34 -10.95 -2.70
C ALA A 292 1.06 -11.59 -3.91
N LYS A 293 0.97 -10.98 -5.10
CA LYS A 293 1.68 -11.43 -6.31
C LYS A 293 3.20 -11.32 -6.15
N VAL A 294 3.68 -10.20 -5.64
CA VAL A 294 5.11 -9.93 -5.43
C VAL A 294 5.72 -10.85 -4.38
N MET A 295 4.95 -11.21 -3.35
CA MET A 295 5.34 -12.16 -2.30
C MET A 295 5.17 -13.64 -2.71
N GLY A 296 4.69 -13.92 -3.94
CA GLY A 296 4.46 -15.29 -4.43
C GLY A 296 3.25 -16.00 -3.81
N GLN A 297 2.37 -15.26 -3.11
CA GLN A 297 1.16 -15.77 -2.46
C GLN A 297 -0.05 -15.75 -3.41
N TYR A 298 0.02 -16.45 -4.54
CA TYR A 298 -0.99 -16.35 -5.60
C TYR A 298 -2.40 -16.79 -5.18
N ALA A 299 -2.54 -17.76 -4.26
CA ALA A 299 -3.84 -18.18 -3.74
C ALA A 299 -4.54 -17.04 -2.96
N ARG A 300 -3.77 -16.24 -2.22
CA ARG A 300 -4.27 -15.05 -1.52
C ARG A 300 -4.67 -13.96 -2.52
N ALA A 301 -3.89 -13.77 -3.58
CA ALA A 301 -4.25 -12.87 -4.67
C ALA A 301 -5.59 -13.27 -5.33
N ILE A 302 -5.82 -14.56 -5.60
CA ILE A 302 -7.11 -15.05 -6.16
C ILE A 302 -8.27 -14.71 -5.23
N ARG A 303 -8.10 -14.87 -3.91
CA ARG A 303 -9.13 -14.51 -2.93
C ARG A 303 -9.48 -13.02 -2.99
N PHE A 304 -8.49 -12.15 -3.14
CA PHE A 304 -8.73 -10.71 -3.29
C PHE A 304 -9.37 -10.37 -4.62
N VAL A 305 -8.90 -10.93 -5.75
CA VAL A 305 -9.49 -10.71 -7.08
C VAL A 305 -10.98 -11.09 -7.10
N LYS A 306 -11.37 -12.19 -6.47
CA LYS A 306 -12.79 -12.59 -6.35
C LYS A 306 -13.65 -11.62 -5.55
N LYS A 307 -13.05 -10.88 -4.61
CA LYS A 307 -13.75 -9.94 -3.73
C LYS A 307 -13.70 -8.50 -4.28
N GLN A 308 -12.85 -8.23 -5.25
CA GLN A 308 -12.79 -6.96 -5.95
C GLN A 308 -14.13 -6.70 -6.64
N GLU A 309 -14.62 -5.48 -6.52
CA GLU A 309 -15.77 -5.00 -7.29
C GLU A 309 -15.26 -4.39 -8.60
N GLY A 310 -15.98 -4.60 -9.72
CA GLY A 310 -15.59 -4.02 -11.01
C GLY A 310 -15.84 -4.95 -12.20
N ASN A 311 -14.95 -4.87 -13.19
CA ASN A 311 -15.10 -5.58 -14.45
C ASN A 311 -14.91 -7.10 -14.26
N ALA A 312 -16.02 -7.84 -14.22
CA ALA A 312 -16.02 -9.30 -14.06
C ALA A 312 -15.17 -10.03 -15.11
N LYS A 313 -15.09 -9.51 -16.34
CA LYS A 313 -14.27 -10.11 -17.41
C LYS A 313 -12.78 -9.97 -17.10
N GLU A 314 -12.34 -8.80 -16.67
CA GLU A 314 -10.94 -8.56 -16.27
C GLU A 314 -10.56 -9.38 -15.04
N GLN A 315 -11.49 -9.54 -14.09
CA GLN A 315 -11.29 -10.40 -12.93
C GLN A 315 -11.08 -11.86 -13.32
N GLU A 316 -11.89 -12.40 -14.24
CA GLU A 316 -11.70 -13.76 -14.73
C GLU A 316 -10.38 -13.94 -15.48
N LEU A 317 -9.97 -12.95 -16.29
CA LEU A 317 -8.64 -12.95 -16.93
C LEU A 317 -7.50 -12.94 -15.91
N HIS A 318 -7.60 -12.12 -14.87
CA HIS A 318 -6.58 -12.05 -13.82
C HIS A 318 -6.53 -13.35 -13.00
N MET A 319 -7.68 -13.97 -12.70
CA MET A 319 -7.73 -15.28 -12.06
C MET A 319 -7.07 -16.36 -12.92
N ILE A 320 -7.30 -16.36 -14.23
CA ILE A 320 -6.64 -17.28 -15.17
C ILE A 320 -5.12 -17.18 -15.06
N GLU A 321 -4.57 -15.96 -15.11
CA GLU A 321 -3.12 -15.74 -14.95
C GLU A 321 -2.59 -16.34 -13.63
N LEU A 322 -3.32 -16.13 -12.53
CA LEU A 322 -2.92 -16.63 -11.21
C LEU A 322 -3.02 -18.15 -11.09
N TYR A 323 -4.05 -18.77 -11.68
CA TYR A 323 -4.17 -20.24 -11.71
C TYR A 323 -3.03 -20.89 -12.51
N GLU A 324 -2.64 -20.28 -13.63
CA GLU A 324 -1.50 -20.76 -14.41
C GLU A 324 -0.18 -20.66 -13.64
N ARG A 325 0.04 -19.56 -12.90
CA ARG A 325 1.22 -19.39 -12.01
C ARG A 325 1.29 -20.45 -10.92
N LEU A 326 0.14 -20.93 -10.43
CA LEU A 326 0.04 -22.02 -9.45
C LEU A 326 0.12 -23.43 -10.07
N GLY A 327 0.11 -23.54 -11.40
CA GLY A 327 0.02 -24.83 -12.10
C GLY A 327 -1.37 -25.48 -12.07
N TRP A 328 -2.42 -24.75 -11.67
CA TRP A 328 -3.80 -25.24 -11.64
C TRP A 328 -4.44 -25.14 -13.03
N THR A 329 -3.89 -25.90 -13.97
CA THR A 329 -4.26 -25.87 -15.39
C THR A 329 -5.73 -26.21 -15.62
N HIS A 330 -6.28 -27.14 -14.85
CA HIS A 330 -7.71 -27.51 -14.89
C HIS A 330 -8.62 -26.32 -14.52
N ALA A 331 -8.26 -25.55 -13.49
CA ALA A 331 -9.03 -24.38 -13.05
C ALA A 331 -8.93 -23.24 -14.08
N ALA A 332 -7.73 -22.98 -14.59
CA ALA A 332 -7.52 -22.02 -15.66
C ALA A 332 -8.32 -22.38 -16.92
N ALA A 333 -8.30 -23.65 -17.34
CA ALA A 333 -9.05 -24.14 -18.51
C ALA A 333 -10.57 -24.03 -18.30
N ALA A 334 -11.07 -24.37 -17.12
CA ALA A 334 -12.48 -24.24 -16.79
C ALA A 334 -12.95 -22.77 -16.91
N VAL A 335 -12.22 -21.83 -16.31
CA VAL A 335 -12.57 -20.40 -16.42
C VAL A 335 -12.46 -19.92 -17.87
N LYS A 336 -11.39 -20.27 -18.59
CA LYS A 336 -11.23 -19.93 -20.02
C LYS A 336 -12.39 -20.44 -20.87
N SER A 337 -12.84 -21.67 -20.66
CA SER A 337 -13.97 -22.25 -21.40
C SER A 337 -15.30 -21.59 -21.08
N ALA A 338 -15.46 -21.05 -19.87
CA ALA A 338 -16.65 -20.32 -19.44
C ALA A 338 -16.70 -18.87 -19.98
N MET A 339 -15.56 -18.28 -20.34
CA MET A 339 -15.47 -16.88 -20.77
C MET A 339 -16.37 -16.52 -21.97
N PRO A 340 -16.40 -17.28 -23.08
CA PRO A 340 -17.26 -16.97 -24.23
C PRO A 340 -18.76 -17.07 -23.91
N ILE A 341 -19.10 -17.92 -22.93
CA ILE A 341 -20.48 -18.14 -22.48
C ILE A 341 -20.93 -17.00 -21.57
N LYS A 342 -20.07 -16.59 -20.62
CA LYS A 342 -20.36 -15.51 -19.66
C LYS A 342 -20.29 -14.12 -20.28
N PHE A 343 -19.41 -13.94 -21.26
CA PHE A 343 -19.14 -12.65 -21.90
C PHE A 343 -19.26 -12.78 -23.42
N PRO A 344 -20.47 -13.05 -23.95
CA PRO A 344 -20.67 -13.19 -25.37
C PRO A 344 -20.42 -11.84 -26.09
N PRO A 345 -19.94 -11.86 -27.35
CA PRO A 345 -19.65 -10.64 -28.11
C PRO A 345 -20.91 -9.87 -28.50
N SER A 346 -22.04 -10.55 -28.58
CA SER A 346 -23.35 -9.99 -28.92
C SER A 346 -24.45 -10.74 -28.17
N TYR A 347 -25.61 -10.11 -28.04
CA TYR A 347 -26.80 -10.79 -27.53
C TYR A 347 -27.20 -11.96 -28.43
N GLN A 348 -27.77 -12.99 -27.82
CA GLN A 348 -28.35 -14.10 -28.56
C GLN A 348 -29.53 -13.59 -29.40
N PRO A 349 -29.61 -13.92 -30.69
CA PRO A 349 -30.76 -13.55 -31.52
C PRO A 349 -32.04 -14.18 -30.96
N PHE A 350 -33.14 -13.43 -31.09
CA PHE A 350 -34.48 -13.80 -30.60
C PHE A 350 -35.15 -14.87 -31.46
#